data_AF-A0A260SPZ0-F1
#
_entry.id   AF-A0A260SPZ0-F1
#
_cell.length_a   1.000
_cell.length_b   1.000
_cell.length_c   1.000
_cell.angle_alpha   90.00
_cell.angle_beta   90.00
_cell.angle_gamma   90.00
#
_symmetry.space_group_name_H-M   'P 1'
#
loop_
_entity.id
_entity.type
_entity.pdbx_description
1 polymer ?
#
loop_
_entity_poly.entity_id
_entity_poly.type
_entity_poly.pdbx_seq_one_letter_code
_entity_poly.pdbx_strand_id
1 'polypeptide(L)'
;MTVPPVRVRDAAALLGVSDDTVRRWIDSGALPALEDETGRKVIAGRDLADYAREHAVPPPENSPGGSSARNRLVGLVTEVVSDAVMSEVSMQCGPFTIVSLMSTRSVRELGLEPGKVTTAVVKATTVIVETP
;
A
#
# COMPACT_ATOMS: atom_id res chain seq x y z
N MET A 1 -22.36 -12.79 3.58
CA MET A 1 -22.47 -11.42 4.14
C MET A 1 -22.21 -10.46 2.99
N THR A 2 -23.22 -9.73 2.52
CA THR A 2 -23.09 -8.79 1.39
C THR A 2 -22.34 -7.55 1.86
N VAL A 3 -21.18 -7.30 1.23
CA VAL A 3 -20.36 -6.12 1.53
C VAL A 3 -21.13 -4.86 1.14
N PRO A 4 -21.25 -3.84 2.02
CA PRO A 4 -21.94 -2.61 1.69
C PRO A 4 -21.26 -1.89 0.52
N PRO A 5 -22.03 -1.22 -0.36
CA PRO A 5 -21.47 -0.51 -1.50
C PRO A 5 -20.66 0.71 -1.04
N VAL A 6 -19.54 0.95 -1.72
CA VAL A 6 -18.52 1.96 -1.38
C VAL A 6 -18.83 3.25 -2.11
N ARG A 7 -18.79 4.39 -1.42
CA ARG A 7 -18.99 5.70 -2.05
C ARG A 7 -17.76 6.09 -2.87
N VAL A 8 -17.94 6.91 -3.90
CA VAL A 8 -16.86 7.41 -4.75
C VAL A 8 -15.68 8.01 -3.95
N ARG A 9 -15.98 8.80 -2.91
CA ARG A 9 -14.95 9.39 -2.04
C ARG A 9 -14.13 8.33 -1.31
N ASP A 10 -14.80 7.31 -0.76
CA ASP A 10 -14.14 6.24 -0.01
C ASP A 10 -13.33 5.35 -0.98
N ALA A 11 -13.85 5.10 -2.18
CA ALA A 11 -13.13 4.41 -3.25
C ALA A 11 -11.88 5.19 -3.69
N ALA A 12 -11.96 6.52 -3.83
CA ALA A 12 -10.82 7.36 -4.19
C ALA A 12 -9.72 7.30 -3.13
N ALA A 13 -10.10 7.36 -1.84
CA ALA A 13 -9.17 7.18 -0.74
C ALA A 13 -8.51 5.79 -0.74
N LEU A 14 -9.29 4.72 -0.98
CA LEU A 14 -8.78 3.34 -1.06
C LEU A 14 -7.85 3.11 -2.25
N LEU A 15 -8.08 3.77 -3.38
CA LEU A 15 -7.28 3.65 -4.60
C LEU A 15 -6.12 4.65 -4.67
N GLY A 16 -6.00 5.57 -3.71
CA GLY A 16 -4.93 6.59 -3.68
C GLY A 16 -5.02 7.62 -4.81
N VAL A 17 -6.23 7.92 -5.29
CA VAL A 17 -6.48 8.88 -6.38
C VAL A 17 -7.50 9.93 -5.97
N SER A 18 -7.76 10.92 -6.84
CA SER A 18 -8.79 11.93 -6.58
C SER A 18 -10.21 11.41 -6.89
N ASP A 19 -11.23 11.95 -6.21
CA ASP A 19 -12.64 11.67 -6.50
C ASP A 19 -12.98 11.87 -7.98
N ASP A 20 -12.39 12.88 -8.63
CA ASP A 20 -12.58 13.17 -10.06
C ASP A 20 -12.05 12.03 -10.95
N THR A 21 -10.90 11.45 -10.58
CA THR A 21 -10.32 10.30 -11.26
C THR A 21 -11.27 9.09 -11.22
N VAL A 22 -11.86 8.80 -10.05
CA VAL A 22 -12.82 7.70 -9.90
C VAL A 22 -14.10 7.97 -10.70
N ARG A 23 -14.60 9.21 -10.70
CA ARG A 23 -15.77 9.58 -11.53
C ARG A 23 -15.48 9.38 -13.01
N ARG A 24 -14.31 9.78 -13.50
CA ARG A 24 -13.91 9.57 -14.90
C ARG A 24 -13.87 8.09 -15.28
N TRP A 25 -13.41 7.21 -14.40
CA TRP A 25 -13.43 5.76 -14.65
C TRP A 25 -14.83 5.16 -14.67
N ILE A 26 -15.73 5.67 -13.84
CA ILE A 26 -17.14 5.27 -13.89
C ILE A 26 -17.77 5.75 -15.20
N ASP A 27 -17.55 7.01 -15.57
CA ASP A 27 -18.13 7.60 -16.78
C ASP A 27 -17.57 6.98 -18.06
N SER A 28 -16.32 6.50 -18.03
CA SER A 28 -15.70 5.75 -19.13
C SER A 28 -16.09 4.26 -19.16
N GLY A 29 -16.89 3.79 -18.20
CA GLY A 29 -17.28 2.37 -18.07
C GLY A 29 -16.16 1.45 -17.59
N ALA A 30 -15.02 2.00 -17.15
CA ALA A 30 -13.89 1.23 -16.64
C ALA A 30 -14.14 0.70 -15.22
N LEU A 31 -14.93 1.41 -14.41
CA LEU A 31 -15.34 0.99 -13.07
C LEU A 31 -16.88 0.94 -12.98
N PRO A 32 -17.49 -0.25 -12.80
CA PRO A 32 -18.93 -0.36 -12.62
C PRO A 32 -19.43 0.42 -11.39
N ALA A 33 -20.53 1.14 -11.54
CA ALA A 33 -21.19 1.83 -10.45
C ALA A 33 -22.71 1.68 -10.54
N LEU A 34 -23.36 1.78 -9.39
CA LEU A 34 -24.80 1.71 -9.19
C LEU A 34 -25.25 3.00 -8.51
N GLU A 35 -26.56 3.26 -8.51
CA GLU A 35 -27.14 4.32 -7.68
C GLU A 35 -27.66 3.71 -6.38
N ASP A 36 -27.35 4.34 -5.25
CA ASP A 36 -27.95 4.00 -3.97
C ASP A 36 -29.41 4.50 -3.89
N GLU A 37 -30.11 4.14 -2.80
CA GLU A 37 -31.51 4.55 -2.57
C GLU A 37 -31.71 6.09 -2.52
N THR A 38 -30.62 6.85 -2.44
CA THR A 38 -30.61 8.32 -2.41
C THR A 38 -30.13 8.93 -3.74
N GLY A 39 -29.97 8.13 -4.79
CA GLY A 39 -29.55 8.56 -6.13
C GLY A 39 -28.05 8.87 -6.25
N ARG A 40 -27.21 8.42 -5.30
CA ARG A 40 -25.76 8.66 -5.32
C ARG A 40 -25.04 7.49 -5.99
N LYS A 41 -24.04 7.80 -6.82
CA LYS A 41 -23.15 6.78 -7.39
C LYS A 41 -22.36 6.08 -6.29
N VAL A 42 -22.51 4.76 -6.22
CA VAL A 42 -21.80 3.85 -5.32
C VAL A 42 -21.23 2.67 -6.11
N ILE A 43 -20.14 2.10 -5.64
CA ILE A 43 -19.40 1.02 -6.30
C ILE A 43 -19.56 -0.23 -5.44
N ALA A 44 -19.90 -1.37 -6.04
CA ALA A 44 -19.91 -2.61 -5.27
C ALA A 44 -18.49 -2.94 -4.81
N GLY A 45 -18.32 -3.32 -3.53
CA GLY A 45 -16.98 -3.58 -2.98
C GLY A 45 -16.18 -4.63 -3.76
N ARG A 46 -16.88 -5.59 -4.41
CA ARG A 46 -16.27 -6.59 -5.30
C ARG A 46 -15.69 -5.95 -6.55
N ASP A 47 -16.47 -5.12 -7.24
CA ASP A 47 -16.06 -4.48 -8.49
C ASP A 47 -14.90 -3.51 -8.24
N LEU A 48 -14.92 -2.80 -7.11
CA LEU A 48 -13.80 -1.95 -6.68
C LEU A 48 -12.51 -2.74 -6.46
N ALA A 49 -12.61 -3.90 -5.82
CA ALA A 49 -11.47 -4.76 -5.54
C ALA A 49 -10.91 -5.42 -6.80
N ASP A 50 -11.77 -5.84 -7.73
CA ASP A 50 -11.38 -6.41 -9.01
C ASP A 50 -10.69 -5.34 -9.88
N TYR A 51 -11.26 -4.13 -9.94
CA TYR A 51 -10.64 -2.99 -10.63
C TYR A 51 -9.28 -2.63 -10.06
N ALA A 52 -9.14 -2.54 -8.73
CA ALA A 52 -7.87 -2.26 -8.06
C ALA A 52 -6.78 -3.29 -8.40
N ARG A 53 -7.16 -4.56 -8.55
CA ARG A 53 -6.24 -5.65 -8.91
C ARG A 53 -5.76 -5.54 -10.35
N GLU A 54 -6.66 -5.20 -11.27
CA GLU A 54 -6.38 -5.10 -12.71
C GLU A 54 -5.63 -3.81 -13.07
N HIS A 55 -5.85 -2.73 -12.33
CA HIS A 55 -5.33 -1.39 -12.63
C HIS A 55 -4.29 -0.87 -11.62
N ALA A 56 -3.79 -1.73 -10.73
CA ALA A 56 -2.63 -1.39 -9.90
C ALA A 56 -1.43 -1.07 -10.80
N VAL A 57 -1.17 0.22 -11.05
CA VAL A 57 0.07 0.68 -11.67
C VAL A 57 1.16 0.45 -10.63
N PRO A 58 2.07 -0.51 -10.84
CA PRO A 58 3.21 -0.65 -9.94
C PRO A 58 4.02 0.65 -10.03
N PRO A 59 4.56 1.17 -8.91
CA PRO A 59 5.61 2.17 -8.98
C PRO A 59 6.70 1.68 -9.94
N PRO A 60 7.32 2.55 -10.77
CA PRO A 60 8.31 2.12 -11.75
C PRO A 60 9.37 1.25 -11.06
N GLU A 61 9.49 0.02 -11.53
CA GLU A 61 10.41 -0.98 -11.00
C GLU A 61 11.85 -0.53 -11.28
N ASN A 62 12.52 -0.02 -10.25
CA ASN A 62 13.97 0.11 -10.24
C ASN A 62 14.56 -0.96 -9.32
N SER A 63 14.54 -2.24 -9.72
CA SER A 63 15.50 -3.27 -9.23
C SER A 63 15.37 -4.62 -9.96
N PRO A 64 16.49 -5.26 -10.35
CA PRO A 64 16.49 -6.55 -11.02
C PRO A 64 16.30 -7.70 -10.02
N GLY A 65 15.26 -8.51 -10.20
CA GLY A 65 15.08 -9.77 -9.46
C GLY A 65 13.66 -9.97 -8.95
N GLY A 66 12.99 -11.02 -9.44
CA GLY A 66 11.66 -11.42 -8.97
C GLY A 66 11.70 -11.87 -7.52
N SER A 67 10.89 -11.23 -6.67
CA SER A 67 10.69 -11.58 -5.27
C SER A 67 9.21 -11.91 -5.03
N SER A 68 8.92 -12.92 -4.21
CA SER A 68 7.54 -13.32 -3.88
C SER A 68 6.85 -12.36 -2.90
N ALA A 69 7.60 -11.40 -2.33
CA ALA A 69 7.04 -10.36 -1.49
C ALA A 69 6.47 -9.22 -2.35
N ARG A 70 5.13 -9.08 -2.33
CA ARG A 70 4.40 -8.09 -3.13
C ARG A 70 4.35 -6.69 -2.52
N ASN A 71 4.53 -6.56 -1.22
CA ASN A 71 4.51 -5.26 -0.54
C ASN A 71 5.94 -4.72 -0.48
N ARG A 72 6.28 -3.79 -1.36
CA ARG A 72 7.58 -3.10 -1.40
C ARG A 72 7.35 -1.61 -1.22
N LEU A 73 7.91 -1.04 -0.16
CA LEU A 73 7.77 0.37 0.17
C LEU A 73 9.16 1.01 0.18
N VAL A 74 9.44 1.85 -0.82
CA VAL A 74 10.68 2.65 -0.84
C VAL A 74 10.57 3.74 0.20
N GLY A 75 11.62 3.93 1.00
CA GLY A 75 11.64 4.91 2.06
C GLY A 75 13.03 5.35 2.48
N LEU A 76 13.06 6.40 3.28
CA LEU A 76 14.26 6.94 3.90
C LEU A 76 14.37 6.37 5.32
N VAL A 77 15.52 5.79 5.67
CA VAL A 77 15.80 5.43 7.07
C VAL A 77 15.87 6.71 7.89
N THR A 78 15.06 6.80 8.95
CA THR A 78 15.00 7.97 9.83
C THR A 78 15.73 7.72 11.14
N GLU A 79 15.78 6.47 11.61
CA GLU A 79 16.43 6.09 12.87
C GLU A 79 16.89 4.64 12.83
N VAL A 80 18.00 4.36 13.51
CA VAL A 80 18.50 3.01 13.75
C VAL A 80 18.91 2.92 15.23
N VAL A 81 18.21 2.08 15.98
CA VAL A 81 18.54 1.77 17.38
C VAL A 81 19.09 0.35 17.42
N SER A 82 20.33 0.17 17.86
CA SER A 82 20.99 -1.14 17.85
C SER A 82 21.33 -1.61 19.25
N ASP A 83 21.01 -2.87 19.54
CA ASP A 83 21.57 -3.63 20.64
C ASP A 83 22.66 -4.61 20.15
N ALA A 84 23.12 -5.51 21.03
CA ALA A 84 24.17 -6.47 20.72
C ALA A 84 23.79 -7.49 19.61
N VAL A 85 22.51 -7.83 19.47
CA VAL A 85 21.98 -8.90 18.60
C VAL A 85 20.93 -8.39 17.62
N MET A 86 20.01 -7.54 18.09
CA MET A 86 18.87 -7.00 17.37
C MET A 86 18.96 -5.48 17.22
N SER A 87 18.28 -4.98 16.21
CA SER A 87 18.17 -3.57 15.93
C SER A 87 16.76 -3.25 15.47
N GLU A 88 16.31 -2.08 15.89
CA GLU A 88 15.13 -1.42 15.37
C GLU A 88 15.55 -0.42 14.29
N VAL A 89 14.91 -0.51 13.13
CA VAL A 89 15.12 0.40 12.01
C VAL A 89 13.79 1.04 11.66
N SER A 90 13.73 2.37 11.80
CA SER A 90 12.57 3.18 11.45
C SER A 90 12.78 3.82 10.09
N MET A 91 11.76 3.76 9.25
CA MET A 91 11.78 4.28 7.88
C MET A 91 10.54 5.13 7.60
N GLN A 92 10.72 6.25 6.90
CA GLN A 92 9.63 7.01 6.30
C GLN A 92 9.38 6.52 4.88
N CYS A 93 8.22 5.94 4.64
CA CYS A 93 7.77 5.37 3.38
C CYS A 93 6.52 6.09 2.87
N GLY A 94 6.69 7.21 2.16
CA GLY A 94 5.57 8.06 1.76
C GLY A 94 4.85 8.64 2.98
N PRO A 95 3.52 8.47 3.15
CA PRO A 95 2.79 8.94 4.33
C PRO A 95 2.91 8.01 5.55
N PHE A 96 3.56 6.85 5.42
CA PHE A 96 3.62 5.83 6.46
C PHE A 96 5.00 5.76 7.11
N THR A 97 5.04 5.50 8.41
CA THR A 97 6.25 5.09 9.11
C THR A 97 6.26 3.58 9.24
N ILE A 98 7.35 2.95 8.78
CA ILE A 98 7.55 1.49 8.87
C ILE A 98 8.69 1.23 9.85
N VAL A 99 8.45 0.35 10.81
CA VAL A 99 9.47 -0.09 11.78
C VAL A 99 9.79 -1.57 11.51
N SER A 100 11.08 -1.87 11.39
CA SER A 100 11.57 -3.23 11.21
C SER A 100 12.49 -3.63 12.34
N LEU A 101 12.24 -4.79 12.93
CA LEU A 101 13.18 -5.46 13.83
C LEU A 101 14.00 -6.46 13.01
N MET A 102 15.31 -6.29 13.03
CA MET A 102 16.23 -7.17 12.32
C MET A 102 17.55 -7.33 13.09
N SER A 103 18.39 -8.30 12.70
CA SER A 103 19.65 -8.50 13.42
C SER A 103 20.59 -7.31 13.23
N THR A 104 21.35 -6.96 14.28
CA THR A 104 22.37 -5.89 14.22
C THR A 104 23.43 -6.21 13.15
N ARG A 105 23.71 -7.49 12.90
CA ARG A 105 24.58 -7.91 11.79
C ARG A 105 24.01 -7.48 10.43
N SER A 106 22.72 -7.69 10.20
CA SER A 106 22.06 -7.31 8.94
C SER A 106 22.05 -5.80 8.73
N VAL A 107 21.82 -5.00 9.77
CA VAL A 107 21.95 -3.53 9.70
C VAL A 107 23.33 -3.13 9.20
N ARG A 108 24.40 -3.72 9.76
CA ARG A 108 25.79 -3.44 9.35
C ARG A 108 26.09 -3.91 7.93
N GLU A 109 25.69 -5.12 7.57
CA GLU A 109 25.90 -5.69 6.22
C GLU A 109 25.19 -4.88 5.14
N LEU A 110 23.98 -4.41 5.43
CA LEU A 110 23.20 -3.55 4.54
C LEU A 110 23.61 -2.07 4.66
N GLY A 111 24.50 -1.73 5.60
CA GLY A 111 24.94 -0.36 5.89
C GLY A 111 23.78 0.60 6.15
N LEU A 112 22.78 0.20 6.93
CA LEU A 112 21.61 1.03 7.24
C LEU A 112 21.98 2.11 8.26
N GLU A 113 21.66 3.35 7.93
CA GLU A 113 21.89 4.53 8.77
C GLU A 113 20.86 5.61 8.41
N PRO A 114 20.56 6.55 9.32
CA PRO A 114 19.68 7.68 9.02
C PRO A 114 20.11 8.42 7.74
N GLY A 115 19.16 8.70 6.86
CA GLY A 115 19.41 9.31 5.55
C GLY A 115 19.60 8.32 4.39
N LYS A 116 19.69 7.01 4.67
CA LYS A 116 19.79 6.00 3.62
C LYS A 116 18.44 5.69 2.97
N VAL A 117 18.39 5.70 1.65
CA VAL A 117 17.22 5.21 0.90
C VAL A 117 17.28 3.70 0.82
N THR A 118 16.21 3.03 1.24
CA THR A 118 16.08 1.57 1.20
C THR A 118 14.64 1.16 0.90
N THR A 119 14.41 -0.14 0.67
CA THR A 119 13.08 -0.69 0.40
C THR A 119 12.67 -1.63 1.52
N ALA A 120 11.59 -1.29 2.23
CA ALA A 120 10.93 -2.21 3.14
C ALA A 120 10.16 -3.26 2.32
N VAL A 121 10.42 -4.53 2.60
CA VAL A 121 9.80 -5.65 1.87
C VAL A 121 9.02 -6.50 2.86
N VAL A 122 7.71 -6.56 2.70
CA VAL A 122 6.81 -7.32 3.58
C VAL A 122 6.20 -8.48 2.80
N LYS A 123 6.31 -9.69 3.36
CA LYS A 123 5.69 -10.88 2.78
C LYS A 123 4.17 -10.76 2.87
N ALA A 124 3.47 -11.02 1.76
CA ALA A 124 2.01 -10.87 1.70
C ALA A 124 1.27 -11.71 2.77
N THR A 125 1.79 -12.88 3.12
CA THR A 125 1.19 -13.77 4.13
C THR A 125 1.34 -13.30 5.58
N THR A 126 2.07 -12.20 5.82
CA THR A 126 2.32 -11.66 7.16
C THR A 126 1.48 -10.39 7.43
N VAL A 127 0.70 -9.95 6.45
CA VAL A 127 -0.22 -8.81 6.62
C VAL A 127 -1.51 -9.30 7.25
N ILE A 128 -1.89 -8.69 8.38
CA ILE A 128 -3.18 -8.89 9.03
C ILE A 128 -4.15 -7.85 8.48
N VAL A 129 -5.34 -8.28 8.10
CA VAL A 129 -6.42 -7.40 7.63
C VAL A 129 -7.49 -7.39 8.71
N GLU A 130 -7.85 -6.20 9.17
CA GLU A 130 -8.90 -5.98 10.15
C GLU A 130 -9.96 -5.07 9.53
N THR A 131 -11.23 -5.33 9.83
CA THR A 131 -12.36 -4.45 9.51
C THR A 131 -12.78 -3.72 10.78
N PRO A 132 -13.18 -2.43 10.71
CA PRO A 132 -13.63 -1.68 11.88
C PRO A 132 -14.78 -2.34 12.65
#